data_AF-A0A7S3Q3C5-F1
#
_entry.id   AF-A0A7S3Q3C5-F1
#
_cell.length_a   1.000
_cell.length_b   1.000
_cell.length_c   1.000
_cell.angle_alpha   90.00
_cell.angle_beta   90.00
_cell.angle_gamma   90.00
#
_symmetry.space_group_name_H-M   'P 1'
#
loop_
_entity.id
_entity.type
_entity.pdbx_description
1 polymer ?
#
loop_
_entity_poly.entity_id
_entity_poly.type
_entity_poly.pdbx_seq_one_letter_code
_entity_poly.pdbx_strand_id
1 'polypeptide(L)'
;MGSAVSKIFYIAKVLNGMGARILFGWSPTAYNRVGEGSNKSTAEPIFFSNDKVLSAIKSVLNKDNRGQHLSDEAVIKICRQIEFWYTKGEVTNASELAAITQTLLQQSMWCIDDIAETEKELFKVPSVRFGKTNIQIPIVTCGGMRLQNTWFPDSIPLLAPNRKKVLASSPQENIKNCIRSCLSVGINHFETARMYGTSEYQIVDALVEMMNSNEIKREDFIFQTKILKMTSSNFKKAWDQSWNNCKALGYIDLFSLHAIIDYGETVKESMEIVNKLRKEGKIRHVGFSTHGTADQIMAIINTEQFDYINLHYHFFGSYHGSGTSDTLGGEGNYACVQRARELDMGVFQISPLDKGGKLYRPSTTCATLVGKDMTPCGFALLYAWTKGGIDTSSVGIARPSDLDEVMGAIRIINLAKKSKVDLESLLDTAISRLDARAEEELGKEWIEKGLMNLPSCNDKSTDGVFIGHILWIYNILTIYGMYDFCRDRYVCGMLPF
;
A
#
# COMPACT_ATOMS: atom_id res chain seq x y z
N MET A 1 -20.15 22.31 23.27
CA MET A 1 -20.11 21.39 22.12
C MET A 1 -19.70 22.19 20.90
N GLY A 2 -18.41 22.12 20.52
CA GLY A 2 -17.86 22.92 19.43
C GLY A 2 -18.15 22.27 18.08
N SER A 3 -18.62 23.07 17.12
CA SER A 3 -18.81 22.67 15.72
C SER A 3 -17.55 22.00 15.13
N ALA A 4 -17.67 21.23 14.05
CA ALA A 4 -16.52 20.69 13.31
C ALA A 4 -15.52 21.81 12.92
N VAL A 5 -16.05 23.01 12.71
CA VAL A 5 -15.30 24.26 12.50
C VAL A 5 -14.46 24.64 13.72
N SER A 6 -14.98 24.51 14.93
CA SER A 6 -14.21 24.71 16.16
C SER A 6 -13.06 23.72 16.26
N LYS A 7 -13.24 22.46 15.84
CA LYS A 7 -12.13 21.49 15.73
C LYS A 7 -11.13 21.90 14.66
N ILE A 8 -11.56 22.33 13.46
CA ILE A 8 -10.65 22.78 12.38
C ILE A 8 -9.81 23.98 12.82
N PHE A 9 -10.42 25.00 13.43
CA PHE A 9 -9.72 26.17 13.94
C PHE A 9 -8.85 25.85 15.16
N TYR A 10 -9.33 24.97 16.05
CA TYR A 10 -8.57 24.55 17.24
C TYR A 10 -7.37 23.69 16.83
N ILE A 11 -7.54 22.72 15.93
CA ILE A 11 -6.47 21.87 15.42
C ILE A 11 -5.46 22.71 14.63
N ALA A 12 -5.90 23.64 13.76
CA ALA A 12 -5.01 24.58 13.09
C ALA A 12 -4.23 25.46 14.10
N LYS A 13 -4.85 25.88 15.21
CA LYS A 13 -4.20 26.65 16.28
C LYS A 13 -3.35 25.83 17.25
N VAL A 14 -3.66 24.56 17.51
CA VAL A 14 -2.96 23.68 18.46
C VAL A 14 -1.75 23.02 17.80
N LEU A 15 -1.83 22.73 16.49
CA LEU A 15 -0.66 22.34 15.69
C LEU A 15 0.43 23.42 15.65
N ASN A 16 0.12 24.67 16.04
CA ASN A 16 1.10 25.75 16.18
C ASN A 16 1.92 25.69 17.49
N GLY A 17 1.56 24.86 18.48
CA GLY A 17 2.18 24.82 19.80
C GLY A 17 2.98 23.56 20.14
N MET A 18 2.73 22.44 19.46
CA MET A 18 3.47 21.18 19.63
C MET A 18 4.00 20.74 18.28
N GLY A 19 5.33 20.59 18.17
CA GLY A 19 6.09 20.34 16.95
C GLY A 19 5.33 19.57 15.87
N ALA A 20 4.81 20.30 14.88
CA ALA A 20 4.12 19.76 13.71
C ALA A 20 5.11 19.10 12.75
N ARG A 21 5.63 17.93 13.12
CA ARG A 21 6.31 16.98 12.22
C ARG A 21 5.40 15.77 11.94
N ILE A 22 4.17 15.98 11.44
CA ILE A 22 3.40 14.90 10.79
C ILE A 22 2.57 15.53 9.65
N LEU A 23 3.15 15.56 8.44
CA LEU A 23 2.43 15.76 7.18
C LEU A 23 1.77 14.42 6.77
N PHE A 24 1.07 14.33 5.65
CA PHE A 24 0.46 13.10 5.07
C PHE A 24 1.05 11.74 5.52
N GLY A 25 0.32 10.96 6.33
CA GLY A 25 0.74 9.59 6.69
C GLY A 25 2.19 9.45 7.21
N TRP A 26 2.77 10.46 7.87
CA TRP A 26 4.10 10.33 8.48
C TRP A 26 3.96 9.74 9.89
N SER A 27 4.39 8.48 10.06
CA SER A 27 4.44 7.77 11.34
C SER A 27 5.47 8.39 12.31
N PRO A 28 5.27 8.32 13.64
CA PRO A 28 6.37 8.35 14.61
C PRO A 28 7.20 7.04 14.64
N THR A 29 6.70 5.94 14.07
CA THR A 29 7.39 4.64 14.06
C THR A 29 8.13 4.39 12.74
N ALA A 30 9.12 5.22 12.44
CA ALA A 30 10.28 4.81 11.65
C ALA A 30 11.47 5.69 12.06
N TYR A 31 12.35 5.12 12.88
CA TYR A 31 13.67 5.66 13.21
C TYR A 31 14.39 6.08 11.93
N ASN A 32 14.55 7.39 11.68
CA ASN A 32 15.87 7.98 11.40
C ASN A 32 15.88 9.52 11.35
N ARG A 33 16.97 10.00 11.95
CA ARG A 33 17.56 11.34 12.03
C ARG A 33 17.27 12.24 10.83
N VAL A 34 16.50 13.30 11.05
CA VAL A 34 16.61 14.55 10.28
C VAL A 34 16.79 15.67 11.28
N GLY A 35 17.92 16.37 11.14
CA GLY A 35 18.47 17.34 12.09
C GLY A 35 17.46 18.30 12.70
N GLU A 36 17.71 18.61 13.97
CA GLU A 36 17.13 19.72 14.69
C GLU A 36 17.61 21.01 14.03
N GLY A 37 16.71 21.70 13.32
CA GLY A 37 17.11 22.89 12.58
C GLY A 37 16.05 23.47 11.66
N SER A 38 14.78 23.52 12.07
CA SER A 38 13.85 24.54 11.54
C SER A 38 12.59 24.61 12.39
N ASN A 39 12.54 25.58 13.31
CA ASN A 39 11.29 26.15 13.83
C ASN A 39 10.63 26.96 12.70
N LYS A 40 10.06 26.29 11.70
CA LYS A 40 9.11 26.96 10.79
C LYS A 40 7.73 26.81 11.41
N SER A 41 7.17 27.92 11.91
CA SER A 41 5.77 28.00 12.27
C SER A 41 4.92 27.48 11.11
N THR A 42 4.07 26.49 11.35
CA THR A 42 3.09 26.06 10.35
C THR A 42 2.09 27.19 10.15
N ALA A 43 2.10 27.82 8.98
CA ALA A 43 1.15 28.89 8.68
C ALA A 43 -0.28 28.32 8.62
N GLU A 44 -1.27 29.13 8.99
CA GLU A 44 -2.69 28.79 8.74
C GLU A 44 -2.90 28.52 7.24
N PRO A 45 -3.79 27.58 6.85
CA PRO A 45 -4.08 27.31 5.44
C PRO A 45 -4.49 28.60 4.71
N ILE A 46 -3.91 28.84 3.53
CA ILE A 46 -4.12 30.09 2.79
C ILE A 46 -5.60 30.26 2.43
N PHE A 47 -6.33 29.18 2.17
CA PHE A 47 -7.76 29.26 1.85
C PHE A 47 -8.62 29.85 2.99
N PHE A 48 -8.12 29.90 4.23
CA PHE A 48 -8.83 30.52 5.36
C PHE A 48 -8.99 32.03 5.19
N SER A 49 -8.09 32.67 4.43
CA SER A 49 -8.14 34.12 4.16
C SER A 49 -9.25 34.52 3.18
N ASN A 50 -9.91 33.56 2.54
CA ASN A 50 -10.98 33.80 1.58
C ASN A 50 -12.35 33.42 2.16
N ASP A 51 -13.11 34.41 2.61
CA ASP A 51 -14.39 34.21 3.31
C ASP A 51 -15.42 33.42 2.48
N LYS A 52 -15.45 33.61 1.15
CA LYS A 52 -16.40 32.90 0.27
C LYS A 52 -16.05 31.41 0.20
N VAL A 53 -14.79 31.10 -0.03
CA VAL A 53 -14.27 29.72 -0.06
C VAL A 53 -14.47 29.05 1.29
N LEU A 54 -14.07 29.72 2.36
CA LEU A 54 -14.21 29.20 3.72
C LEU A 54 -15.67 28.93 4.07
N SER A 55 -16.59 29.82 3.70
CA SER A 55 -18.03 29.64 3.94
C SER A 55 -18.59 28.44 3.18
N ALA A 56 -18.17 28.23 1.93
CA ALA A 56 -18.60 27.09 1.13
C ALA A 56 -18.12 25.75 1.72
N ILE A 57 -16.85 25.68 2.15
CA ILE A 57 -16.28 24.51 2.83
C ILE A 57 -17.01 24.22 4.14
N LYS A 58 -17.24 25.26 4.97
CA LYS A 58 -17.99 25.15 6.23
C LYS A 58 -19.39 24.62 6.01
N SER A 59 -20.08 25.09 4.96
CA SER A 59 -21.42 24.62 4.62
C SER A 59 -21.44 23.12 4.34
N VAL A 60 -20.43 22.59 3.66
CA VAL A 60 -20.33 21.15 3.36
C VAL A 60 -20.05 20.34 4.62
N LEU A 61 -19.07 20.75 5.43
CA LEU A 61 -18.65 20.00 6.62
C LEU A 61 -19.70 19.99 7.73
N ASN A 62 -20.47 21.07 7.86
CA ASN A 62 -21.54 21.18 8.86
C ASN A 62 -22.86 20.57 8.39
N LYS A 63 -22.99 20.23 7.09
CA LYS A 63 -24.21 19.64 6.57
C LYS A 63 -24.52 18.33 7.31
N ASP A 64 -25.71 18.25 7.86
CA ASP A 64 -26.22 17.13 8.65
C ASP A 64 -25.28 16.73 9.81
N ASN A 65 -24.50 17.67 10.36
CA ASN A 65 -23.46 17.46 11.38
C ASN A 65 -22.37 16.44 11.03
N ARG A 66 -22.26 16.00 9.77
CA ARG A 66 -21.36 14.91 9.34
C ARG A 66 -19.89 15.14 9.71
N GLY A 67 -19.40 16.37 9.56
CA GLY A 67 -18.01 16.70 9.89
C GLY A 67 -17.66 16.58 11.38
N GLN A 68 -18.65 16.57 12.29
CA GLN A 68 -18.39 16.47 13.74
C GLN A 68 -17.98 15.06 14.16
N HIS A 69 -18.42 14.06 13.39
CA HIS A 69 -18.18 12.64 13.61
C HIS A 69 -16.83 12.16 13.03
N LEU A 70 -16.14 13.02 12.26
CA LEU A 70 -14.80 12.71 11.76
C LEU A 70 -13.76 12.73 12.89
N SER A 71 -12.76 11.86 12.76
CA SER A 71 -11.54 11.94 13.56
C SER A 71 -10.76 13.21 13.24
N ASP A 72 -10.00 13.71 14.22
CA ASP A 72 -9.15 14.89 14.04
C ASP A 72 -8.15 14.70 12.88
N GLU A 73 -7.67 13.47 12.68
CA GLU A 73 -6.78 13.12 11.58
C GLU A 73 -7.44 13.20 10.20
N ALA A 74 -8.67 12.70 10.07
CA ALA A 74 -9.44 12.81 8.84
C ALA A 74 -9.68 14.28 8.49
N VAL A 75 -10.06 15.09 9.48
CA VAL A 75 -10.22 16.55 9.31
C VAL A 75 -8.93 17.21 8.81
N ILE A 76 -7.78 16.89 9.41
CA ILE A 76 -6.48 17.41 8.97
C ILE A 76 -6.19 17.02 7.51
N LYS A 77 -6.45 15.77 7.12
CA LYS A 77 -6.24 15.31 5.73
C LYS A 77 -7.13 16.05 4.75
N ILE A 78 -8.40 16.25 5.09
CA ILE A 78 -9.36 17.01 4.26
C ILE A 78 -8.83 18.44 4.08
N CYS A 79 -8.48 19.13 5.16
CA CYS A 79 -7.96 20.50 5.08
C CYS A 79 -6.69 20.61 4.22
N ARG A 80 -5.78 19.63 4.30
CA ARG A 80 -4.56 19.60 3.48
C ARG A 80 -4.82 19.40 2.00
N GLN A 81 -5.77 18.53 1.66
CA GLN A 81 -6.16 18.32 0.27
C GLN A 81 -6.87 19.55 -0.30
N ILE A 82 -7.72 20.24 0.49
CA ILE A 82 -8.30 21.52 0.10
C ILE A 82 -7.21 22.58 -0.13
N GLU A 83 -6.26 22.72 0.80
CA GLU A 83 -5.14 23.66 0.66
C GLU A 83 -4.30 23.36 -0.59
N PHE A 84 -4.05 22.08 -0.87
CA PHE A 84 -3.39 21.66 -2.10
C PHE A 84 -4.16 22.13 -3.35
N TRP A 85 -5.46 21.84 -3.45
CA TRP A 85 -6.26 22.23 -4.60
C TRP A 85 -6.40 23.75 -4.73
N TYR A 86 -6.50 24.48 -3.62
CA TYR A 86 -6.58 25.94 -3.62
C TYR A 86 -5.28 26.60 -4.08
N THR A 87 -4.12 26.08 -3.66
CA THR A 87 -2.82 26.75 -3.87
C THR A 87 -2.01 26.19 -5.03
N LYS A 88 -2.05 24.89 -5.27
CA LYS A 88 -1.26 24.18 -6.29
C LYS A 88 -2.10 23.63 -7.42
N GLY A 89 -3.34 23.24 -7.13
CA GLY A 89 -4.32 22.88 -8.15
C GLY A 89 -5.02 24.08 -8.79
N GLU A 90 -4.73 25.29 -8.29
CA GLU A 90 -5.29 26.57 -8.77
C GLU A 90 -6.82 26.65 -8.78
N VAL A 91 -7.49 25.79 -7.99
CA VAL A 91 -8.94 25.78 -7.83
C VAL A 91 -9.34 26.88 -6.86
N THR A 92 -9.62 28.07 -7.40
CA THR A 92 -10.03 29.24 -6.59
C THR A 92 -11.55 29.43 -6.52
N ASN A 93 -12.32 28.67 -7.30
CA ASN A 93 -13.77 28.70 -7.30
C ASN A 93 -14.35 28.03 -6.04
N ALA A 94 -15.12 28.80 -5.25
CA ALA A 94 -15.73 28.31 -4.01
C ALA A 94 -16.68 27.11 -4.22
N SER A 95 -17.42 27.07 -5.34
CA SER A 95 -18.36 25.98 -5.64
C SER A 95 -17.61 24.69 -5.98
N GLU A 96 -16.48 24.82 -6.67
CA GLU A 96 -15.65 23.68 -7.03
C GLU A 96 -14.91 23.11 -5.80
N LEU A 97 -14.36 23.98 -4.94
CA LEU A 97 -13.79 23.55 -3.66
C LEU A 97 -14.83 22.92 -2.73
N ALA A 98 -16.08 23.38 -2.76
CA ALA A 98 -17.17 22.74 -2.04
C ALA A 98 -17.43 21.31 -2.56
N ALA A 99 -17.41 21.10 -3.88
CA ALA A 99 -17.56 19.77 -4.47
C ALA A 99 -16.38 18.83 -4.10
N ILE A 100 -15.15 19.35 -4.13
CA ILE A 100 -13.96 18.60 -3.66
C ILE A 100 -14.12 18.25 -2.17
N THR A 101 -14.48 19.23 -1.34
CA THR A 101 -14.72 19.03 0.10
C THR A 101 -15.78 17.96 0.34
N GLN A 102 -16.86 17.96 -0.45
CA GLN A 102 -17.95 16.99 -0.32
C GLN A 102 -17.47 15.57 -0.63
N THR A 103 -16.61 15.42 -1.64
CA THR A 103 -16.00 14.14 -2.01
C THR A 103 -15.08 13.65 -0.89
N LEU A 104 -14.18 14.51 -0.41
CA LEU A 104 -13.25 14.17 0.68
C LEU A 104 -13.98 13.80 1.98
N LEU A 105 -15.02 14.56 2.34
CA LEU A 105 -15.89 14.25 3.47
C LEU A 105 -16.50 12.85 3.32
N GLN A 106 -17.09 12.55 2.16
CA GLN A 106 -17.69 11.24 1.89
C GLN A 106 -16.67 10.10 2.00
N GLN A 107 -15.44 10.29 1.52
CA GLN A 107 -14.39 9.27 1.59
C GLN A 107 -13.98 8.94 3.03
N SER A 108 -14.04 9.91 3.95
CA SER A 108 -13.70 9.72 5.36
C SER A 108 -14.85 9.22 6.24
N MET A 109 -16.03 8.93 5.67
CA MET A 109 -17.19 8.48 6.45
C MET A 109 -17.20 6.98 6.78
N TRP A 110 -16.29 6.20 6.20
CA TRP A 110 -16.24 4.74 6.35
C TRP A 110 -16.14 4.25 7.81
N CYS A 111 -15.56 5.06 8.70
CA CYS A 111 -15.36 4.75 10.11
C CYS A 111 -16.44 5.30 11.05
N ILE A 112 -17.58 5.77 10.51
CA ILE A 112 -18.68 6.35 11.29
C ILE A 112 -19.80 5.32 11.43
N ASP A 113 -20.15 4.96 12.66
CA ASP A 113 -21.14 3.91 12.95
C ASP A 113 -22.59 4.30 12.57
N ASP A 114 -22.93 5.59 12.65
CA ASP A 114 -24.30 6.11 12.49
C ASP A 114 -24.68 6.54 11.06
N ILE A 115 -23.93 6.10 10.04
CA ILE A 115 -24.29 6.39 8.63
C ILE A 115 -25.33 5.39 8.11
N ALA A 116 -26.10 5.79 7.10
CA ALA A 116 -27.13 4.92 6.53
C ALA A 116 -26.52 3.61 5.98
N GLU A 117 -27.23 2.49 6.11
CA GLU A 117 -26.74 1.18 5.65
C GLU A 117 -26.37 1.20 4.15
N THR A 118 -27.16 1.91 3.34
CA THR A 118 -26.86 2.12 1.92
C THR A 118 -25.54 2.85 1.65
N GLU A 119 -25.09 3.70 2.59
CA GLU A 119 -23.78 4.37 2.57
C GLU A 119 -22.68 3.43 3.08
N LYS A 120 -22.92 2.63 4.13
CA LYS A 120 -21.97 1.61 4.63
C LYS A 120 -21.58 0.61 3.56
N GLU A 121 -22.56 0.14 2.78
CA GLU A 121 -22.33 -0.79 1.66
C GLU A 121 -21.43 -0.21 0.56
N LEU A 122 -21.21 1.12 0.50
CA LEU A 122 -20.23 1.70 -0.42
C LEU A 122 -18.79 1.50 0.04
N PHE A 123 -18.54 1.24 1.32
CA PHE A 123 -17.20 1.04 1.88
C PHE A 123 -16.83 -0.43 2.06
N LYS A 124 -17.77 -1.35 1.79
CA LYS A 124 -17.51 -2.78 1.86
C LYS A 124 -16.53 -3.21 0.78
N VAL A 125 -15.39 -3.75 1.20
CA VAL A 125 -14.32 -4.22 0.32
C VAL A 125 -14.78 -5.49 -0.40
N PRO A 126 -14.79 -5.50 -1.75
CA PRO A 126 -15.10 -6.69 -2.51
C PRO A 126 -14.06 -7.78 -2.33
N SER A 127 -14.50 -9.05 -2.43
CA SER A 127 -13.62 -10.20 -2.55
C SER A 127 -13.59 -10.75 -3.98
N VAL A 128 -12.50 -11.42 -4.33
CA VAL A 128 -12.28 -12.09 -5.62
C VAL A 128 -11.68 -13.48 -5.38
N ARG A 129 -11.80 -14.38 -6.36
CA ARG A 129 -11.15 -15.70 -6.32
C ARG A 129 -9.64 -15.54 -6.48
N PHE A 130 -8.86 -16.07 -5.53
CA PHE A 130 -7.41 -15.97 -5.53
C PHE A 130 -6.73 -17.16 -6.23
N GLY A 131 -6.85 -17.21 -7.55
CA GLY A 131 -6.28 -18.28 -8.38
C GLY A 131 -6.60 -19.70 -7.87
N LYS A 132 -5.64 -20.60 -8.00
CA LYS A 132 -5.74 -22.03 -7.68
C LYS A 132 -5.97 -22.31 -6.19
N THR A 133 -5.84 -21.30 -5.34
CA THR A 133 -6.19 -21.42 -3.91
C THR A 133 -7.70 -21.51 -3.70
N ASN A 134 -8.50 -20.96 -4.63
CA ASN A 134 -9.95 -20.78 -4.52
C ASN A 134 -10.43 -19.94 -3.33
N ILE A 135 -9.51 -19.34 -2.57
CA ILE A 135 -9.84 -18.42 -1.47
C ILE A 135 -10.57 -17.21 -2.05
N GLN A 136 -11.65 -16.77 -1.38
CA GLN A 136 -12.27 -15.48 -1.64
C GLN A 136 -11.49 -14.41 -0.88
N ILE A 137 -10.49 -13.83 -1.54
CA ILE A 137 -9.59 -12.84 -0.94
C ILE A 137 -10.15 -11.42 -1.12
N PRO A 138 -10.10 -10.54 -0.12
CA PRO A 138 -10.44 -9.13 -0.32
C PRO A 138 -9.42 -8.49 -1.28
N ILE A 139 -9.88 -7.57 -2.14
CA ILE A 139 -8.98 -6.86 -3.07
C ILE A 139 -7.98 -5.94 -2.36
N VAL A 140 -8.19 -5.69 -1.06
CA VAL A 140 -7.26 -4.99 -0.17
C VAL A 140 -6.79 -5.96 0.90
N THR A 141 -5.47 -5.97 1.15
CA THR A 141 -4.83 -6.72 2.23
C THR A 141 -4.30 -5.77 3.30
N CYS A 142 -4.46 -6.14 4.57
CA CYS A 142 -3.83 -5.47 5.70
C CYS A 142 -2.35 -5.85 5.77
N GLY A 143 -1.46 -4.95 5.35
CA GLY A 143 -0.02 -5.16 5.32
C GLY A 143 0.64 -4.91 6.68
N GLY A 144 1.22 -5.95 7.28
CA GLY A 144 1.70 -5.96 8.66
C GLY A 144 3.06 -5.29 8.89
N MET A 145 3.79 -4.90 7.84
CA MET A 145 5.13 -4.30 7.96
C MET A 145 5.17 -3.04 8.86
N ARG A 146 4.06 -2.27 8.90
CA ARG A 146 3.91 -1.07 9.76
C ARG A 146 3.19 -1.36 11.09
N LEU A 147 2.66 -2.57 11.27
CA LEU A 147 1.97 -3.04 12.47
C LEU A 147 2.95 -3.81 13.36
N GLN A 148 3.84 -3.07 14.02
CA GLN A 148 4.83 -3.62 14.94
C GLN A 148 5.23 -2.60 16.01
N ASN A 149 5.65 -3.09 17.18
CA ASN A 149 6.21 -2.29 18.25
C ASN A 149 7.71 -2.02 18.06
N THR A 150 8.49 -3.03 17.64
CA THR A 150 9.91 -2.83 17.29
C THR A 150 10.37 -3.69 16.11
N TRP A 151 11.36 -3.16 15.37
CA TRP A 151 12.09 -3.85 14.31
C TRP A 151 13.13 -4.85 14.86
N PHE A 152 13.43 -4.82 16.15
CA PHE A 152 14.37 -5.78 16.73
C PHE A 152 13.85 -7.21 16.55
N PRO A 153 14.65 -8.10 15.95
CA PRO A 153 14.23 -9.47 15.73
C PRO A 153 14.20 -10.22 17.06
N ASP A 154 13.15 -11.00 17.27
CA ASP A 154 13.04 -11.95 18.37
C ASP A 154 13.86 -13.25 18.15
N SER A 155 14.47 -13.41 16.96
CA SER A 155 15.35 -14.53 16.62
C SER A 155 16.78 -14.39 17.16
N ILE A 156 17.17 -13.19 17.60
CA ILE A 156 18.49 -12.91 18.16
C ILE A 156 18.33 -12.71 19.68
N PRO A 157 18.74 -13.68 20.53
CA PRO A 157 18.42 -13.66 21.97
C PRO A 157 18.80 -12.37 22.70
N LEU A 158 19.92 -11.73 22.33
CA LEU A 158 20.38 -10.48 22.95
C LEU A 158 19.53 -9.26 22.55
N LEU A 159 18.91 -9.29 21.37
CA LEU A 159 18.07 -8.21 20.84
C LEU A 159 16.58 -8.50 20.99
N ALA A 160 16.23 -9.72 21.42
CA ALA A 160 14.86 -10.17 21.46
C ALA A 160 14.03 -9.30 22.43
N PRO A 161 12.99 -8.61 21.93
CA PRO A 161 12.18 -7.77 22.78
C PRO A 161 11.38 -8.63 23.76
N ASN A 162 11.15 -8.11 24.96
CA ASN A 162 10.33 -8.79 25.95
C ASN A 162 8.87 -8.87 25.47
N ARG A 163 8.43 -10.07 25.07
CA ARG A 163 7.09 -10.29 24.50
C ARG A 163 5.96 -9.75 25.38
N LYS A 164 6.01 -9.95 26.70
CA LYS A 164 4.99 -9.43 27.63
C LYS A 164 4.91 -7.90 27.61
N LYS A 165 6.06 -7.22 27.57
CA LYS A 165 6.10 -5.75 27.46
C LYS A 165 5.57 -5.27 26.10
N VAL A 166 5.90 -5.97 25.02
CA VAL A 166 5.40 -5.65 23.67
C VAL A 166 3.88 -5.78 23.62
N LEU A 167 3.32 -6.87 24.13
CA LEU A 167 1.88 -7.11 24.12
C LEU A 167 1.10 -6.20 25.07
N ALA A 168 1.74 -5.63 26.10
CA ALA A 168 1.13 -4.64 26.99
C ALA A 168 1.33 -3.18 26.52
N SER A 169 1.91 -2.97 25.32
CA SER A 169 2.27 -1.64 24.82
C SER A 169 1.13 -0.94 24.08
N SER A 170 1.18 0.39 23.95
CA SER A 170 0.20 1.13 23.13
C SER A 170 0.21 0.76 21.64
N PRO A 171 1.36 0.41 21.00
CA PRO A 171 1.34 -0.19 19.67
C PRO A 171 0.47 -1.45 19.56
N GLN A 172 0.41 -2.32 20.58
CA GLN A 172 -0.45 -3.51 20.52
C GLN A 172 -1.93 -3.13 20.46
N GLU A 173 -2.37 -2.16 21.28
CA GLU A 173 -3.75 -1.68 21.25
C GLU A 173 -4.10 -1.05 19.89
N ASN A 174 -3.17 -0.28 19.32
CA ASN A 174 -3.34 0.26 17.98
C ASN A 174 -3.44 -0.84 16.90
N ILE A 175 -2.67 -1.93 17.00
CA ILE A 175 -2.78 -3.09 16.09
C ILE A 175 -4.18 -3.70 16.18
N LYS A 176 -4.73 -3.88 17.39
CA LYS A 176 -6.11 -4.37 17.56
C LYS A 176 -7.12 -3.44 16.90
N ASN A 177 -7.00 -2.13 17.09
CA ASN A 177 -7.88 -1.14 16.46
C ASN A 177 -7.78 -1.16 14.93
N CYS A 178 -6.57 -1.34 14.38
CA CYS A 178 -6.37 -1.51 12.95
C CYS A 178 -7.04 -2.78 12.43
N ILE A 179 -6.89 -3.91 13.12
CA ILE A 179 -7.52 -5.18 12.74
C ILE A 179 -9.06 -5.05 12.75
N ARG A 180 -9.64 -4.48 13.81
CA ARG A 180 -11.10 -4.23 13.88
C ARG A 180 -11.60 -3.33 12.75
N SER A 181 -10.85 -2.27 12.46
CA SER A 181 -11.17 -1.34 11.36
C SER A 181 -11.10 -2.02 10.00
N CYS A 182 -10.15 -2.93 9.80
CA CYS A 182 -10.09 -3.75 8.59
C CYS A 182 -11.30 -4.68 8.49
N LEU A 183 -11.61 -5.42 9.56
CA LEU A 183 -12.73 -6.36 9.58
C LEU A 183 -14.07 -5.66 9.33
N SER A 184 -14.30 -4.47 9.90
CA SER A 184 -15.56 -3.74 9.76
C SER A 184 -15.88 -3.33 8.32
N VAL A 185 -14.87 -3.19 7.47
CA VAL A 185 -15.03 -2.90 6.04
C VAL A 185 -14.82 -4.12 5.13
N GLY A 186 -14.63 -5.32 5.69
CA GLY A 186 -14.43 -6.56 4.92
C GLY A 186 -12.99 -6.84 4.49
N ILE A 187 -11.99 -6.13 5.03
CA ILE A 187 -10.58 -6.48 4.89
C ILE A 187 -10.28 -7.57 5.92
N ASN A 188 -10.28 -8.83 5.50
CA ASN A 188 -10.02 -9.97 6.36
C ASN A 188 -8.74 -10.75 5.98
N HIS A 189 -7.90 -10.21 5.10
CA HIS A 189 -6.57 -10.75 4.83
C HIS A 189 -5.51 -9.97 5.61
N PHE A 190 -4.85 -10.64 6.56
CA PHE A 190 -3.77 -10.10 7.39
C PHE A 190 -2.45 -10.72 6.97
N GLU A 191 -1.58 -9.90 6.40
CA GLU A 191 -0.28 -10.31 5.89
C GLU A 191 0.86 -9.81 6.79
N THR A 192 1.80 -10.69 7.10
CA THR A 192 3.03 -10.36 7.81
C THR A 192 4.22 -11.17 7.26
N ALA A 193 5.36 -11.04 7.90
CA ALA A 193 6.53 -11.86 7.67
C ALA A 193 7.34 -11.99 8.96
N ARG A 194 8.10 -13.08 9.07
CA ARG A 194 9.03 -13.31 10.18
C ARG A 194 10.07 -12.18 10.33
N MET A 195 10.38 -11.49 9.24
CA MET A 195 11.31 -10.37 9.20
C MET A 195 10.70 -9.01 9.58
N TYR A 196 9.38 -8.93 9.83
CA TYR A 196 8.70 -7.67 10.16
C TYR A 196 8.76 -7.36 11.66
N GLY A 197 9.95 -7.46 12.25
CA GLY A 197 10.18 -7.23 13.67
C GLY A 197 9.21 -8.06 14.53
N THR A 198 8.43 -7.37 15.36
CA THR A 198 7.45 -8.01 16.25
C THR A 198 6.05 -8.22 15.65
N SER A 199 5.84 -7.86 14.37
CA SER A 199 4.53 -7.88 13.72
C SER A 199 3.82 -9.23 13.82
N GLU A 200 4.54 -10.32 13.52
CA GLU A 200 3.96 -11.65 13.38
C GLU A 200 3.22 -12.09 14.65
N TYR A 201 3.87 -12.03 15.81
CA TYR A 201 3.23 -12.47 17.04
C TYR A 201 2.23 -11.44 17.60
N GLN A 202 2.35 -10.16 17.25
CA GLN A 202 1.41 -9.12 17.69
C GLN A 202 0.07 -9.23 16.96
N ILE A 203 0.11 -9.46 15.64
CA ILE A 203 -1.09 -9.72 14.84
C ILE A 203 -1.75 -11.02 15.29
N VAL A 204 -0.97 -12.09 15.48
CA VAL A 204 -1.54 -13.36 15.96
C VAL A 204 -2.17 -13.21 17.34
N ASP A 205 -1.51 -12.52 18.27
CA ASP A 205 -2.04 -12.27 19.62
C ASP A 205 -3.38 -11.53 19.58
N ALA A 206 -3.48 -10.46 18.76
CA ALA A 206 -4.71 -9.72 18.58
C ALA A 206 -5.84 -10.60 17.99
N LEU A 207 -5.56 -11.40 16.96
CA LEU A 207 -6.54 -12.32 16.36
C LEU A 207 -6.99 -13.40 17.34
N VAL A 208 -6.07 -13.96 18.14
CA VAL A 208 -6.39 -14.96 19.18
C VAL A 208 -7.24 -14.36 20.28
N GLU A 209 -6.95 -13.13 20.73
CA GLU A 209 -7.79 -12.42 21.70
C GLU A 209 -9.22 -12.26 21.18
N MET A 210 -9.39 -11.82 19.92
CA MET A 210 -10.69 -11.66 19.28
C MET A 210 -11.42 -13.00 19.09
N MET A 211 -10.71 -14.09 18.80
CA MET A 211 -11.30 -15.43 18.76
C MET A 211 -11.76 -15.89 20.15
N ASN A 212 -10.95 -15.66 21.19
CA ASN A 212 -11.29 -16.05 22.56
C ASN A 212 -12.48 -15.25 23.12
N SER A 213 -12.68 -14.01 22.68
CA SER A 213 -13.83 -13.17 23.03
C SER A 213 -15.07 -13.43 22.18
N ASN A 214 -15.02 -14.37 21.22
CA ASN A 214 -16.05 -14.63 20.21
C ASN A 214 -16.39 -13.42 19.32
N GLU A 215 -15.46 -12.47 19.14
CA GLU A 215 -15.59 -11.36 18.21
C GLU A 215 -15.46 -11.84 16.75
N ILE A 216 -14.59 -12.82 16.52
CA ILE A 216 -14.38 -13.50 15.23
C ILE A 216 -14.17 -14.99 15.42
N LYS A 217 -14.28 -15.76 14.34
CA LYS A 217 -13.89 -17.17 14.25
C LYS A 217 -12.63 -17.32 13.41
N ARG A 218 -12.01 -18.49 13.47
CA ARG A 218 -10.79 -18.76 12.69
C ARG A 218 -11.03 -18.65 11.18
N GLU A 219 -12.19 -19.10 10.72
CA GLU A 219 -12.61 -19.06 9.32
C GLU A 219 -12.98 -17.65 8.80
N ASP A 220 -13.09 -16.65 9.67
CA ASP A 220 -13.48 -15.30 9.27
C ASP A 220 -12.33 -14.50 8.63
N PHE A 221 -11.08 -14.97 8.75
CA PHE A 221 -9.90 -14.28 8.25
C PHE A 221 -8.88 -15.21 7.58
N ILE A 222 -8.09 -14.60 6.70
CA ILE A 222 -6.96 -15.19 5.99
C ILE A 222 -5.69 -14.66 6.66
N PHE A 223 -4.83 -15.54 7.16
CA PHE A 223 -3.53 -15.18 7.72
C PHE A 223 -2.39 -15.60 6.81
N GLN A 224 -1.51 -14.64 6.51
CA GLN A 224 -0.31 -14.87 5.70
C GLN A 224 0.97 -14.54 6.47
N THR A 225 1.95 -15.44 6.45
CA THR A 225 3.34 -15.14 6.90
C THR A 225 4.37 -15.59 5.86
N LYS A 226 5.64 -15.18 6.07
CA LYS A 226 6.76 -15.46 5.17
C LYS A 226 8.04 -15.75 5.94
N ILE A 227 8.82 -16.71 5.43
CA ILE A 227 10.15 -17.06 5.94
C ILE A 227 11.15 -17.04 4.77
N LEU A 228 12.38 -16.60 5.03
CA LEU A 228 13.46 -16.62 4.03
C LEU A 228 13.76 -18.05 3.56
N LYS A 229 14.18 -18.19 2.30
CA LYS A 229 14.82 -19.42 1.82
C LYS A 229 16.14 -19.64 2.56
N MET A 230 16.37 -20.85 3.06
CA MET A 230 17.57 -21.22 3.81
C MET A 230 17.89 -22.69 3.59
N THR A 231 19.06 -23.14 4.08
CA THR A 231 19.33 -24.58 4.22
C THR A 231 18.32 -25.24 5.15
N SER A 232 18.07 -26.53 4.97
CA SER A 232 17.04 -27.30 5.67
C SER A 232 17.06 -27.13 7.20
N SER A 233 18.26 -27.17 7.81
CA SER A 233 18.43 -27.01 9.26
C SER A 233 18.04 -25.61 9.74
N ASN A 234 18.44 -24.57 9.03
CA ASN A 234 18.14 -23.18 9.38
C ASN A 234 16.68 -22.82 9.09
N PHE A 235 16.13 -23.33 7.98
CA PHE A 235 14.73 -23.17 7.65
C PHE A 235 13.84 -23.79 8.72
N LYS A 236 14.16 -25.01 9.19
CA LYS A 236 13.42 -25.67 10.28
C LYS A 236 13.42 -24.85 11.57
N LYS A 237 14.56 -24.27 11.96
CA LYS A 237 14.65 -23.38 13.13
C LYS A 237 13.77 -22.13 12.97
N ALA A 238 13.82 -21.49 11.80
CA ALA A 238 13.02 -20.31 11.51
C ALA A 238 11.52 -20.64 11.49
N TRP A 239 11.15 -21.80 10.92
CA TRP A 239 9.80 -22.35 10.96
C TRP A 239 9.32 -22.59 12.38
N ASP A 240 10.10 -23.28 13.23
CA ASP A 240 9.69 -23.59 14.60
C ASP A 240 9.40 -22.31 15.40
N GLN A 241 10.16 -21.24 15.16
CA GLN A 241 9.91 -19.94 15.76
C GLN A 241 8.60 -19.31 15.24
N SER A 242 8.42 -19.22 13.92
CA SER A 242 7.20 -18.66 13.32
C SER A 242 5.95 -19.47 13.70
N TRP A 243 6.06 -20.80 13.70
CA TRP A 243 4.99 -21.69 14.14
C TRP A 243 4.67 -21.52 15.63
N ASN A 244 5.65 -21.30 16.50
CA ASN A 244 5.38 -20.99 17.90
C ASN A 244 4.59 -19.68 18.07
N ASN A 245 4.75 -18.73 17.17
CA ASN A 245 3.93 -17.52 17.13
C ASN A 245 2.52 -17.81 16.62
N CYS A 246 2.40 -18.60 15.54
CA CYS A 246 1.16 -18.72 14.76
C CYS A 246 0.27 -19.92 15.13
N LYS A 247 0.80 -20.96 15.82
CA LYS A 247 0.10 -22.24 16.05
C LYS A 247 -1.24 -22.11 16.78
N ALA A 248 -1.44 -21.04 17.54
CA ALA A 248 -2.72 -20.75 18.19
C ALA A 248 -3.86 -20.47 17.18
N LEU A 249 -3.52 -20.10 15.94
CA LEU A 249 -4.47 -19.99 14.83
C LEU A 249 -4.85 -21.35 14.22
N GLY A 250 -4.19 -22.45 14.62
CA GLY A 250 -4.44 -23.81 14.10
C GLY A 250 -3.81 -24.11 12.74
N TYR A 251 -3.80 -23.16 11.80
CA TYR A 251 -3.17 -23.27 10.47
C TYR A 251 -2.81 -21.90 9.90
N ILE A 252 -1.93 -21.87 8.90
CA ILE A 252 -1.60 -20.70 8.08
C ILE A 252 -2.29 -20.86 6.72
N ASP A 253 -3.11 -19.88 6.32
CA ASP A 253 -3.80 -19.90 5.02
C ASP A 253 -2.80 -19.78 3.87
N LEU A 254 -1.94 -18.77 3.95
CA LEU A 254 -1.01 -18.40 2.90
C LEU A 254 0.40 -18.36 3.50
N PHE A 255 1.30 -19.22 3.03
CA PHE A 255 2.71 -19.20 3.43
C PHE A 255 3.58 -18.87 2.23
N SER A 256 4.51 -17.91 2.35
CA SER A 256 5.46 -17.61 1.27
C SER A 256 6.92 -17.82 1.62
N LEU A 257 7.71 -18.30 0.66
CA LEU A 257 9.16 -18.09 0.69
C LEU A 257 9.48 -16.63 0.38
N HIS A 258 10.22 -15.97 1.25
CA HIS A 258 10.45 -14.53 1.22
C HIS A 258 11.62 -14.16 0.30
N ALA A 259 11.39 -13.23 -0.63
CA ALA A 259 12.40 -12.57 -1.47
C ALA A 259 13.28 -13.57 -2.26
N ILE A 260 12.63 -14.48 -2.98
CA ILE A 260 13.34 -15.40 -3.89
C ILE A 260 13.50 -14.74 -5.27
N ILE A 261 14.67 -14.92 -5.87
CA ILE A 261 15.06 -14.37 -7.19
C ILE A 261 15.50 -15.48 -8.15
N ASP A 262 15.54 -16.71 -7.68
CA ASP A 262 15.80 -17.92 -8.46
C ASP A 262 15.06 -19.11 -7.81
N TYR A 263 15.08 -20.25 -8.48
CA TYR A 263 14.65 -21.54 -7.93
C TYR A 263 15.87 -22.45 -7.68
N GLY A 264 16.84 -21.93 -6.92
CA GLY A 264 18.07 -22.63 -6.58
C GLY A 264 17.93 -23.69 -5.48
N GLU A 265 19.06 -24.26 -5.05
CA GLU A 265 19.10 -25.38 -4.09
C GLU A 265 18.44 -25.04 -2.75
N THR A 266 18.70 -23.85 -2.21
CA THR A 266 18.08 -23.42 -0.93
C THR A 266 16.56 -23.28 -1.01
N VAL A 267 16.02 -22.95 -2.20
CA VAL A 267 14.57 -22.93 -2.43
C VAL A 267 14.02 -24.35 -2.43
N LYS A 268 14.69 -25.28 -3.13
CA LYS A 268 14.29 -26.69 -3.17
C LYS A 268 14.28 -27.32 -1.78
N GLU A 269 15.36 -27.14 -1.01
CA GLU A 269 15.45 -27.60 0.39
C GLU A 269 14.32 -27.04 1.27
N SER A 270 14.06 -25.73 1.16
CA SER A 270 12.96 -25.10 1.90
C SER A 270 11.60 -25.68 1.47
N MET A 271 11.38 -25.87 0.17
CA MET A 271 10.14 -26.41 -0.39
C MET A 271 9.88 -27.85 0.01
N GLU A 272 10.90 -28.69 0.19
CA GLU A 272 10.73 -30.04 0.73
C GLU A 272 10.10 -30.03 2.13
N ILE A 273 10.54 -29.10 2.98
CA ILE A 273 9.98 -28.92 4.33
C ILE A 273 8.57 -28.35 4.23
N VAL A 274 8.36 -27.30 3.43
CA VAL A 274 7.05 -26.66 3.24
C VAL A 274 6.01 -27.66 2.72
N ASN A 275 6.38 -28.53 1.79
CA ASN A 275 5.49 -29.57 1.25
C ASN A 275 5.10 -30.61 2.32
N LYS A 276 6.01 -30.96 3.25
CA LYS A 276 5.67 -31.80 4.41
C LYS A 276 4.68 -31.07 5.34
N LEU A 277 4.93 -29.80 5.64
CA LEU A 277 4.05 -28.97 6.48
C LEU A 277 2.65 -28.76 5.85
N ARG A 278 2.57 -28.69 4.52
CA ARG A 278 1.31 -28.68 3.77
C ARG A 278 0.54 -29.99 3.95
N LYS A 279 1.21 -31.14 3.82
CA LYS A 279 0.62 -32.47 4.08
C LYS A 279 0.16 -32.64 5.53
N GLU A 280 0.87 -32.05 6.49
CA GLU A 280 0.49 -32.00 7.90
C GLU A 280 -0.68 -31.05 8.20
N GLY A 281 -1.16 -30.29 7.21
CA GLY A 281 -2.27 -29.34 7.37
C GLY A 281 -1.91 -28.03 8.07
N LYS A 282 -0.62 -27.78 8.35
CA LYS A 282 -0.15 -26.54 9.00
C LYS A 282 -0.13 -25.34 8.04
N ILE A 283 0.06 -25.60 6.75
CA ILE A 283 0.05 -24.63 5.66
C ILE A 283 -1.02 -25.06 4.64
N ARG A 284 -1.91 -24.15 4.22
CA ARG A 284 -2.92 -24.46 3.18
C ARG A 284 -2.38 -24.22 1.78
N HIS A 285 -1.85 -23.03 1.53
CA HIS A 285 -1.32 -22.63 0.22
C HIS A 285 0.10 -22.07 0.34
N VAL A 286 0.89 -22.31 -0.69
CA VAL A 286 2.30 -21.97 -0.74
C VAL A 286 2.55 -20.98 -1.86
N GLY A 287 3.18 -19.86 -1.57
CA GLY A 287 3.56 -18.85 -2.55
C GLY A 287 5.01 -18.43 -2.41
N PHE A 288 5.37 -17.38 -3.12
CA PHE A 288 6.65 -16.71 -2.93
C PHE A 288 6.51 -15.20 -3.05
N SER A 289 7.45 -14.47 -2.43
CA SER A 289 7.65 -13.05 -2.69
C SER A 289 8.98 -12.79 -3.38
N THR A 290 9.06 -11.71 -4.15
CA THR A 290 10.23 -11.43 -4.98
C THR A 290 10.52 -9.94 -5.15
N HIS A 291 11.80 -9.65 -5.30
CA HIS A 291 12.36 -8.38 -5.77
C HIS A 291 13.23 -8.60 -7.02
N GLY A 292 13.10 -9.77 -7.66
CA GLY A 292 13.88 -10.14 -8.84
C GLY A 292 13.49 -9.34 -10.07
N THR A 293 14.27 -9.52 -11.12
CA THR A 293 13.99 -9.00 -12.46
C THR A 293 12.84 -9.77 -13.10
N ALA A 294 12.20 -9.22 -14.14
CA ALA A 294 11.08 -9.88 -14.82
C ALA A 294 11.45 -11.31 -15.29
N ASP A 295 12.63 -11.51 -15.88
CA ASP A 295 13.09 -12.83 -16.33
C ASP A 295 13.25 -13.83 -15.17
N GLN A 296 13.78 -13.37 -14.03
CA GLN A 296 13.91 -14.19 -12.82
C GLN A 296 12.54 -14.61 -12.27
N ILE A 297 11.61 -13.65 -12.19
CA ILE A 297 10.25 -13.90 -11.72
C ILE A 297 9.54 -14.87 -12.66
N MET A 298 9.65 -14.65 -13.97
CA MET A 298 9.11 -15.51 -15.02
C MET A 298 9.63 -16.95 -14.90
N ALA A 299 10.94 -17.12 -14.69
CA ALA A 299 11.55 -18.44 -14.50
C ALA A 299 10.97 -19.16 -13.27
N ILE A 300 10.77 -18.46 -12.15
CA ILE A 300 10.17 -19.04 -10.94
C ILE A 300 8.70 -19.41 -11.17
N ILE A 301 7.91 -18.53 -11.80
CA ILE A 301 6.51 -18.80 -12.14
C ILE A 301 6.40 -20.09 -12.97
N ASN A 302 7.27 -20.26 -13.96
CA ASN A 302 7.29 -21.41 -14.86
C ASN A 302 7.77 -22.72 -14.22
N THR A 303 8.21 -22.72 -12.96
CA THR A 303 8.43 -23.97 -12.21
C THR A 303 7.12 -24.64 -11.80
N GLU A 304 6.02 -23.88 -11.79
CA GLU A 304 4.68 -24.31 -11.36
C GLU A 304 4.60 -24.87 -9.93
N GLN A 305 5.61 -24.57 -9.08
CA GLN A 305 5.70 -25.08 -7.71
C GLN A 305 4.88 -24.28 -6.68
N PHE A 306 4.30 -23.14 -7.08
CA PHE A 306 3.65 -22.19 -6.17
C PHE A 306 2.19 -21.92 -6.54
N ASP A 307 1.35 -21.71 -5.53
CA ASP A 307 -0.07 -21.39 -5.67
C ASP A 307 -0.34 -19.91 -5.97
N TYR A 308 0.53 -19.01 -5.48
CA TYR A 308 0.38 -17.55 -5.63
C TYR A 308 1.73 -16.83 -5.57
N ILE A 309 1.75 -15.57 -6.03
CA ILE A 309 2.94 -14.73 -6.09
C ILE A 309 2.69 -13.37 -5.41
N ASN A 310 3.70 -12.87 -4.69
CA ASN A 310 3.75 -11.55 -4.10
C ASN A 310 4.79 -10.72 -4.85
N LEU A 311 4.38 -9.77 -5.70
CA LEU A 311 5.30 -9.02 -6.57
C LEU A 311 5.03 -7.51 -6.61
N HIS A 312 6.03 -6.77 -7.09
CA HIS A 312 5.90 -5.36 -7.40
C HIS A 312 5.49 -5.20 -8.87
N TYR A 313 4.27 -4.74 -9.12
CA TYR A 313 3.83 -4.25 -10.42
C TYR A 313 2.99 -3.00 -10.21
N HIS A 314 3.38 -1.84 -10.72
CA HIS A 314 2.74 -0.55 -10.43
C HIS A 314 2.67 0.34 -11.67
N PHE A 315 1.67 1.24 -11.70
CA PHE A 315 1.49 2.20 -12.79
C PHE A 315 2.72 3.10 -12.99
N PHE A 316 3.18 3.79 -11.95
CA PHE A 316 4.35 4.67 -12.01
C PHE A 316 5.69 3.90 -12.04
N GLY A 317 5.63 2.61 -12.36
CA GLY A 317 6.79 1.79 -12.67
C GLY A 317 6.91 0.53 -11.82
N SER A 318 7.31 -0.52 -12.51
CA SER A 318 7.75 -1.79 -11.95
C SER A 318 9.28 -1.81 -11.83
N TYR A 319 9.85 -2.78 -11.12
CA TYR A 319 11.30 -2.83 -10.85
C TYR A 319 12.08 -3.20 -12.13
N HIS A 320 12.55 -2.18 -12.87
CA HIS A 320 13.35 -2.31 -14.10
C HIS A 320 14.86 -2.46 -13.83
N GLY A 321 15.21 -3.09 -12.71
CA GLY A 321 16.56 -3.09 -12.14
C GLY A 321 17.64 -3.80 -12.96
N SER A 322 17.45 -4.14 -14.24
CA SER A 322 18.51 -4.76 -15.05
C SER A 322 18.36 -4.58 -16.56
N GLY A 323 17.38 -3.82 -17.04
CA GLY A 323 16.89 -3.98 -18.41
C GLY A 323 16.05 -5.26 -18.57
N THR A 324 15.28 -5.33 -19.64
CA THR A 324 14.34 -6.43 -19.97
C THR A 324 14.66 -6.93 -21.38
N SER A 325 14.52 -8.23 -21.60
CA SER A 325 14.54 -8.81 -22.96
C SER A 325 13.21 -8.61 -23.70
N ASP A 326 12.21 -8.04 -23.03
CA ASP A 326 10.96 -7.70 -23.68
C ASP A 326 11.19 -6.62 -24.76
N THR A 327 10.61 -6.86 -25.92
CA THR A 327 10.74 -5.97 -27.09
C THR A 327 9.86 -4.72 -26.98
N LEU A 328 9.24 -4.47 -25.82
CA LEU A 328 8.30 -3.37 -25.54
C LEU A 328 8.82 -2.38 -24.49
N GLY A 329 9.98 -2.65 -23.88
CA GLY A 329 10.82 -1.77 -23.06
C GLY A 329 10.25 -1.18 -21.76
N GLY A 330 8.96 -1.29 -21.43
CA GLY A 330 8.35 -0.37 -20.44
C GLY A 330 7.45 -0.93 -19.34
N GLU A 331 7.01 -2.18 -19.43
CA GLU A 331 5.93 -2.69 -18.54
C GLU A 331 6.45 -3.42 -17.28
N GLY A 332 7.77 -3.59 -17.17
CA GLY A 332 8.47 -4.31 -16.12
C GLY A 332 7.87 -5.68 -15.80
N ASN A 333 7.13 -5.81 -14.69
CA ASN A 333 6.62 -7.12 -14.26
C ASN A 333 5.25 -7.50 -14.85
N TYR A 334 4.69 -6.74 -15.79
CA TYR A 334 3.39 -7.05 -16.38
C TYR A 334 3.33 -8.44 -17.02
N ALA A 335 4.34 -8.81 -17.80
CA ALA A 335 4.40 -10.15 -18.41
C ALA A 335 4.39 -11.27 -17.35
N CYS A 336 5.02 -11.03 -16.19
CA CYS A 336 4.96 -11.96 -15.06
C CYS A 336 3.56 -12.03 -14.45
N VAL A 337 2.84 -10.91 -14.36
CA VAL A 337 1.42 -10.90 -13.94
C VAL A 337 0.59 -11.74 -14.90
N GLN A 338 0.71 -11.51 -16.21
CA GLN A 338 -0.04 -12.27 -17.21
C GLN A 338 0.26 -13.76 -17.12
N ARG A 339 1.54 -14.13 -17.04
CA ARG A 339 1.93 -15.53 -16.92
C ARG A 339 1.40 -16.18 -15.65
N ALA A 340 1.44 -15.48 -14.51
CA ALA A 340 0.85 -15.97 -13.27
C ALA A 340 -0.65 -16.25 -13.45
N ARG A 341 -1.39 -15.35 -14.12
CA ARG A 341 -2.83 -15.51 -14.38
C ARG A 341 -3.13 -16.67 -15.33
N GLU A 342 -2.33 -16.88 -16.37
CA GLU A 342 -2.44 -18.03 -17.28
C GLU A 342 -2.34 -19.37 -16.53
N LEU A 343 -1.48 -19.43 -15.51
CA LEU A 343 -1.27 -20.60 -14.66
C LEU A 343 -2.23 -20.65 -13.45
N ASP A 344 -3.27 -19.82 -13.47
CA ASP A 344 -4.23 -19.66 -12.39
C ASP A 344 -3.56 -19.41 -11.02
N MET A 345 -2.44 -18.68 -10.98
CA MET A 345 -1.82 -18.27 -9.73
C MET A 345 -2.52 -17.05 -9.15
N GLY A 346 -2.68 -17.00 -7.83
CA GLY A 346 -3.11 -15.78 -7.16
C GLY A 346 -2.05 -14.68 -7.30
N VAL A 347 -2.48 -13.47 -7.69
CA VAL A 347 -1.59 -12.31 -7.91
C VAL A 347 -1.75 -11.29 -6.80
N PHE A 348 -0.77 -11.25 -5.90
CA PHE A 348 -0.71 -10.33 -4.78
C PHE A 348 0.31 -9.21 -5.07
N GLN A 349 -0.17 -7.97 -5.23
CA GLN A 349 0.67 -6.77 -5.33
C GLN A 349 1.18 -6.30 -3.97
N ILE A 350 2.51 -6.23 -3.81
CA ILE A 350 3.16 -5.71 -2.59
C ILE A 350 3.63 -4.28 -2.75
N SER A 351 3.53 -3.50 -1.67
CA SER A 351 3.96 -2.09 -1.61
C SER A 351 3.40 -1.15 -2.71
N PRO A 352 2.10 -1.24 -3.06
CA PRO A 352 1.47 -0.49 -4.17
C PRO A 352 1.60 1.03 -4.07
N LEU A 353 1.74 1.58 -2.86
CA LEU A 353 1.70 3.03 -2.63
C LEU A 353 3.10 3.63 -2.42
N ASP A 354 3.86 3.12 -1.45
CA ASP A 354 5.21 3.64 -1.17
C ASP A 354 6.21 3.26 -2.27
N LYS A 355 6.28 1.97 -2.61
CA LYS A 355 7.14 1.48 -3.68
C LYS A 355 6.52 1.73 -5.07
N GLY A 356 5.22 1.98 -5.16
CA GLY A 356 4.56 2.40 -6.40
C GLY A 356 4.57 3.91 -6.69
N GLY A 357 5.39 4.71 -6.01
CA GLY A 357 5.54 6.14 -6.31
C GLY A 357 5.53 7.09 -5.11
N LYS A 358 5.72 6.60 -3.88
CA LYS A 358 5.53 7.38 -2.63
C LYS A 358 4.17 8.09 -2.58
N LEU A 359 3.11 7.39 -2.97
CA LEU A 359 1.81 8.01 -3.24
C LEU A 359 1.07 8.52 -1.99
N TYR A 360 1.49 8.13 -0.79
CA TYR A 360 1.05 8.80 0.44
C TYR A 360 1.53 10.25 0.52
N ARG A 361 2.58 10.62 -0.23
CA ARG A 361 3.15 11.98 -0.35
C ARG A 361 3.49 12.23 -1.83
N PRO A 362 2.47 12.33 -2.67
CA PRO A 362 2.68 12.48 -4.10
C PRO A 362 3.38 13.82 -4.36
N SER A 363 4.14 13.89 -5.46
CA SER A 363 4.59 15.17 -5.99
C SER A 363 3.38 16.00 -6.42
N THR A 364 3.53 17.33 -6.41
CA THR A 364 2.49 18.24 -6.91
C THR A 364 2.07 17.87 -8.33
N THR A 365 3.05 17.65 -9.22
CA THR A 365 2.80 17.28 -10.61
C THR A 365 1.99 15.99 -10.73
N CYS A 366 2.36 14.92 -10.01
CA CYS A 366 1.59 13.68 -10.01
C CYS A 366 0.15 13.90 -9.53
N ALA A 367 -0.04 14.57 -8.39
CA ALA A 367 -1.36 14.81 -7.85
C ALA A 367 -2.26 15.64 -8.79
N THR A 368 -1.71 16.68 -9.41
CA THR A 368 -2.42 17.50 -10.39
C THR A 368 -2.81 16.70 -11.64
N LEU A 369 -1.90 15.86 -12.16
CA LEU A 369 -2.15 15.05 -13.36
C LEU A 369 -3.17 13.93 -13.11
N VAL A 370 -3.12 13.27 -11.95
CA VAL A 370 -4.17 12.31 -11.54
C VAL A 370 -5.52 13.02 -11.48
N GLY A 371 -5.55 14.26 -11.00
CA GLY A 371 -6.74 15.11 -10.95
C GLY A 371 -7.51 14.99 -9.64
N LYS A 372 -8.60 15.76 -9.53
CA LYS A 372 -9.37 15.95 -8.29
C LYS A 372 -10.41 14.88 -7.98
N ASP A 373 -10.73 14.04 -8.96
CA ASP A 373 -11.82 13.06 -8.84
C ASP A 373 -11.40 11.78 -8.08
N MET A 374 -10.10 11.60 -7.88
CA MET A 374 -9.52 10.55 -7.03
C MET A 374 -8.16 10.98 -6.50
N THR A 375 -7.68 10.35 -5.42
CA THR A 375 -6.31 10.60 -4.95
C THR A 375 -5.29 9.78 -5.73
N PRO A 376 -3.99 10.14 -5.74
CA PRO A 376 -2.95 9.30 -6.33
C PRO A 376 -2.89 7.88 -5.75
N CYS A 377 -3.16 7.70 -4.45
CA CYS A 377 -3.30 6.37 -3.87
C CYS A 377 -4.50 5.62 -4.47
N GLY A 378 -5.64 6.29 -4.60
CA GLY A 378 -6.84 5.71 -5.18
C GLY A 378 -6.64 5.33 -6.65
N PHE A 379 -6.00 6.19 -7.43
CA PHE A 379 -5.64 5.91 -8.83
C PHE A 379 -4.79 4.65 -8.97
N ALA A 380 -3.69 4.54 -8.21
CA ALA A 380 -2.80 3.39 -8.33
C ALA A 380 -3.48 2.07 -7.96
N LEU A 381 -4.35 2.08 -6.94
CA LEU A 381 -5.11 0.89 -6.53
C LEU A 381 -6.21 0.53 -7.54
N LEU A 382 -6.99 1.52 -8.01
CA LEU A 382 -8.01 1.31 -9.04
C LEU A 382 -7.39 0.75 -10.33
N TYR A 383 -6.26 1.31 -10.77
CA TYR A 383 -5.52 0.78 -11.92
C TYR A 383 -5.12 -0.68 -11.70
N ALA A 384 -4.48 -0.98 -10.56
CA ALA A 384 -4.02 -2.34 -10.24
C ALA A 384 -5.16 -3.37 -10.30
N TRP A 385 -6.31 -3.07 -9.67
CA TRP A 385 -7.44 -3.99 -9.58
C TRP A 385 -8.24 -4.14 -10.86
N THR A 386 -8.27 -3.12 -11.73
CA THR A 386 -9.14 -3.13 -12.91
C THR A 386 -8.42 -3.34 -14.23
N LYS A 387 -7.19 -2.82 -14.36
CA LYS A 387 -6.38 -2.92 -15.58
C LYS A 387 -5.08 -3.72 -15.36
N GLY A 388 -4.60 -3.81 -14.12
CA GLY A 388 -3.29 -4.39 -13.79
C GLY A 388 -3.25 -5.89 -13.54
N GLY A 389 -4.39 -6.60 -13.56
CA GLY A 389 -4.44 -8.05 -13.33
C GLY A 389 -4.13 -8.50 -11.90
N ILE A 390 -4.22 -7.59 -10.93
CA ILE A 390 -3.95 -7.84 -9.50
C ILE A 390 -5.22 -8.32 -8.79
N ASP A 391 -5.12 -9.41 -8.02
CA ASP A 391 -6.25 -9.93 -7.24
C ASP A 391 -6.35 -9.25 -5.86
N THR A 392 -5.21 -8.93 -5.23
CA THR A 392 -5.18 -8.17 -3.96
C THR A 392 -3.93 -7.31 -3.81
N SER A 393 -4.04 -6.20 -3.07
CA SER A 393 -2.94 -5.25 -2.84
C SER A 393 -2.68 -5.02 -1.35
N SER A 394 -1.42 -5.14 -0.89
CA SER A 394 -1.04 -4.90 0.52
C SER A 394 -0.96 -3.42 0.82
N VAL A 395 -1.89 -2.94 1.65
CA VAL A 395 -1.86 -1.58 2.18
C VAL A 395 -1.24 -1.62 3.57
N GLY A 396 -0.06 -1.03 3.71
CA GLY A 396 0.61 -0.89 5.00
C GLY A 396 -0.07 0.19 5.85
N ILE A 397 -0.89 -0.23 6.80
CA ILE A 397 -1.57 0.66 7.75
C ILE A 397 -0.75 0.76 9.05
N ALA A 398 -0.56 1.97 9.58
CA ALA A 398 -0.03 2.16 10.93
C ALA A 398 -1.10 2.60 11.93
N ARG A 399 -2.27 3.00 11.45
CA ARG A 399 -3.43 3.45 12.23
C ARG A 399 -4.68 3.36 11.34
N PRO A 400 -5.90 3.32 11.90
CA PRO A 400 -7.13 3.19 11.13
C PRO A 400 -7.28 4.21 10.00
N SER A 401 -6.96 5.49 10.25
CA SER A 401 -7.14 6.54 9.25
C SER A 401 -6.28 6.33 7.99
N ASP A 402 -5.21 5.53 8.03
CA ASP A 402 -4.43 5.23 6.81
C ASP A 402 -5.28 4.54 5.72
N LEU A 403 -6.48 4.04 6.05
CA LEU A 403 -7.47 3.52 5.10
C LEU A 403 -8.28 4.59 4.35
N ASP A 404 -8.27 5.87 4.74
CA ASP A 404 -9.18 6.90 4.17
C ASP A 404 -9.14 6.96 2.63
N GLU A 405 -7.95 7.02 2.04
CA GLU A 405 -7.79 7.09 0.58
C GLU A 405 -8.10 5.75 -0.11
N VAL A 406 -7.82 4.64 0.57
CA VAL A 406 -8.17 3.28 0.10
C VAL A 406 -9.68 3.13 0.05
N MET A 407 -10.39 3.57 1.09
CA MET A 407 -11.85 3.55 1.15
C MET A 407 -12.46 4.50 0.12
N GLY A 408 -11.77 5.58 -0.24
CA GLY A 408 -12.14 6.39 -1.39
C GLY A 408 -12.15 5.61 -2.72
N ALA A 409 -11.13 4.79 -2.96
CA ALA A 409 -11.08 3.91 -4.14
C ALA A 409 -12.16 2.82 -4.11
N ILE A 410 -12.36 2.18 -2.94
CA ILE A 410 -13.41 1.16 -2.76
C ILE A 410 -14.80 1.74 -3.01
N ARG A 411 -15.05 2.96 -2.52
CA ARG A 411 -16.29 3.69 -2.78
C ARG A 411 -16.52 3.91 -4.27
N ILE A 412 -15.49 4.26 -5.04
CA ILE A 412 -15.58 4.41 -6.50
C ILE A 412 -15.96 3.07 -7.15
N ILE A 413 -15.32 1.95 -6.78
CA ILE A 413 -15.67 0.61 -7.28
C ILE A 413 -17.14 0.29 -7.01
N ASN A 414 -17.61 0.51 -5.78
CA ASN A 414 -18.98 0.17 -5.39
C ASN A 414 -20.02 1.10 -6.05
N LEU A 415 -19.67 2.37 -6.32
CA LEU A 415 -20.49 3.26 -7.13
C LEU A 415 -20.54 2.82 -8.60
N ALA A 416 -19.43 2.36 -9.16
CA ALA A 416 -19.38 1.85 -10.52
C ALA A 416 -20.25 0.59 -10.70
N LYS A 417 -20.20 -0.34 -9.73
CA LYS A 417 -21.11 -1.50 -9.69
C LYS A 417 -22.60 -1.13 -9.64
N LYS A 418 -22.92 0.06 -9.11
CA LYS A 418 -24.28 0.64 -9.05
C LYS A 418 -24.58 1.57 -10.23
N SER A 419 -23.74 1.59 -11.26
CA SER A 419 -23.85 2.47 -12.43
C SER A 419 -23.96 3.96 -12.08
N LYS A 420 -23.30 4.40 -11.00
CA LYS A 420 -23.27 5.80 -10.53
C LYS A 420 -22.01 6.55 -10.95
N VAL A 421 -20.96 5.83 -11.32
CA VAL A 421 -19.69 6.36 -11.81
C VAL A 421 -19.23 5.46 -12.96
N ASP A 422 -18.77 6.06 -14.05
CA ASP A 422 -18.05 5.34 -15.09
C ASP A 422 -16.57 5.24 -14.68
N LEU A 423 -16.19 4.12 -14.07
CA LEU A 423 -14.83 3.92 -13.57
C LEU A 423 -13.80 3.84 -14.71
N GLU A 424 -14.18 3.28 -15.87
CA GLU A 424 -13.28 3.15 -17.00
C GLU A 424 -12.97 4.54 -17.58
N SER A 425 -14.00 5.33 -17.88
CA SER A 425 -13.84 6.71 -18.33
C SER A 425 -13.05 7.57 -17.34
N LEU A 426 -13.30 7.39 -16.03
CA LEU A 426 -12.60 8.10 -14.97
C LEU A 426 -11.10 7.79 -14.95
N LEU A 427 -10.72 6.50 -15.05
CA LEU A 427 -9.31 6.09 -15.12
C LEU A 427 -8.65 6.54 -16.42
N ASP A 428 -9.31 6.34 -17.56
CA ASP A 428 -8.77 6.69 -18.88
C ASP A 428 -8.54 8.20 -19.01
N THR A 429 -9.40 9.00 -18.38
CA THR A 429 -9.23 10.45 -18.29
C THR A 429 -7.99 10.85 -17.50
N ALA A 430 -7.66 10.14 -16.41
CA ALA A 430 -6.42 10.38 -15.66
C ALA A 430 -5.19 9.89 -16.42
N ILE A 431 -5.26 8.69 -17.02
CA ILE A 431 -4.18 8.11 -17.84
C ILE A 431 -3.88 9.04 -19.03
N SER A 432 -4.90 9.53 -19.73
CA SER A 432 -4.71 10.43 -20.88
C SER A 432 -3.96 11.72 -20.50
N ARG A 433 -4.19 12.27 -19.31
CA ARG A 433 -3.41 13.43 -18.82
C ARG A 433 -1.96 13.08 -18.55
N LEU A 434 -1.72 11.91 -17.95
CA LEU A 434 -0.38 11.41 -17.65
C LEU A 434 0.40 11.13 -18.95
N ASP A 435 -0.24 10.50 -19.94
CA ASP A 435 0.35 10.19 -21.25
C ASP A 435 0.61 11.45 -22.07
N ALA A 436 -0.35 12.39 -22.10
CA ALA A 436 -0.15 13.68 -22.77
C ALA A 436 1.03 14.46 -22.17
N ARG A 437 1.19 14.42 -20.85
CA ARG A 437 2.33 15.01 -20.17
C ARG A 437 3.64 14.29 -20.52
N ALA A 438 3.61 12.97 -20.65
CA ALA A 438 4.77 12.17 -21.03
C ALA A 438 5.26 12.52 -22.43
N GLU A 439 4.33 12.63 -23.39
CA GLU A 439 4.64 13.07 -24.76
C GLU A 439 5.11 14.52 -24.83
N GLU A 440 4.52 15.43 -24.05
CA GLU A 440 4.93 16.84 -23.97
C GLU A 440 6.39 16.99 -23.52
N GLU A 441 6.77 16.29 -22.45
CA GLU A 441 8.07 16.48 -21.81
C GLU A 441 9.21 15.68 -22.46
N LEU A 442 8.92 14.48 -22.99
CA LEU A 442 9.93 13.58 -23.52
C LEU A 442 9.84 13.36 -25.04
N GLY A 443 8.70 13.71 -25.65
CA GLY A 443 8.42 13.43 -27.04
C GLY A 443 7.93 12.00 -27.29
N LYS A 444 7.02 11.86 -28.26
CA LYS A 444 6.39 10.58 -28.63
C LYS A 444 7.40 9.46 -28.94
N GLU A 445 8.47 9.77 -29.67
CA GLU A 445 9.48 8.76 -30.03
C GLU A 445 10.18 8.18 -28.78
N TRP A 446 10.47 9.00 -27.78
CA TRP A 446 11.07 8.52 -26.54
C TRP A 446 10.11 7.63 -25.75
N ILE A 447 8.84 8.00 -25.67
CA ILE A 447 7.83 7.21 -24.96
C ILE A 447 7.65 5.83 -25.61
N GLU A 448 7.60 5.77 -26.93
CA GLU A 448 7.40 4.51 -27.66
C GLU A 448 8.67 3.63 -27.72
N LYS A 449 9.87 4.24 -27.73
CA LYS A 449 11.10 3.53 -28.12
C LYS A 449 12.29 3.72 -27.19
N GLY A 450 12.25 4.71 -26.30
CA GLY A 450 13.41 5.16 -25.51
C GLY A 450 13.94 4.12 -24.53
N LEU A 451 13.14 3.12 -24.16
CA LEU A 451 13.53 2.02 -23.27
C LEU A 451 13.71 0.67 -23.98
N MET A 452 13.56 0.60 -25.31
CA MET A 452 13.76 -0.65 -26.05
C MET A 452 15.24 -0.98 -26.22
N ASN A 453 15.56 -2.27 -26.24
CA ASN A 453 16.90 -2.81 -26.55
C ASN A 453 18.03 -2.23 -25.69
N LEU A 454 17.73 -1.86 -24.44
CA LEU A 454 18.75 -1.39 -23.51
C LEU A 454 19.60 -2.58 -23.04
N PRO A 455 20.94 -2.44 -23.01
CA PRO A 455 21.81 -3.51 -22.53
C PRO A 455 21.59 -3.74 -21.04
N SER A 456 21.77 -4.99 -20.63
CA SER A 456 21.66 -5.38 -19.24
C SER A 456 22.86 -4.87 -18.42
N CYS A 457 22.66 -4.66 -17.12
CA CYS A 457 23.78 -4.45 -16.19
C CYS A 457 24.74 -5.66 -16.14
N ASN A 458 24.30 -6.83 -16.60
CA ASN A 458 25.13 -8.03 -16.70
C ASN A 458 25.99 -8.06 -17.97
N ASP A 459 25.69 -7.22 -18.97
CA ASP A 459 26.47 -7.14 -20.19
C ASP A 459 27.80 -6.44 -19.91
N LYS A 460 28.91 -7.03 -20.39
CA LYS A 460 30.25 -6.43 -20.22
C LYS A 460 30.34 -4.98 -20.68
N SER A 461 29.56 -4.59 -21.70
CA SER A 461 29.58 -3.23 -22.24
C SER A 461 29.02 -2.16 -21.31
N THR A 462 28.28 -2.55 -20.25
CA THR A 462 27.70 -1.59 -19.31
C THR A 462 28.52 -1.42 -18.05
N ASP A 463 29.57 -2.23 -17.83
CA ASP A 463 30.38 -2.23 -16.61
C ASP A 463 29.54 -2.25 -15.32
N GLY A 464 28.42 -2.99 -15.34
CA GLY A 464 27.51 -3.10 -14.18
C GLY A 464 26.51 -1.95 -14.04
N VAL A 465 26.47 -1.00 -14.97
CA VAL A 465 25.56 0.16 -14.91
C VAL A 465 24.13 -0.25 -15.27
N PHE A 466 23.19 0.10 -14.39
CA PHE A 466 21.77 -0.13 -14.58
C PHE A 466 21.11 0.93 -15.49
N ILE A 467 21.49 0.96 -16.77
CA ILE A 467 21.07 1.99 -17.73
C ILE A 467 19.53 2.11 -17.80
N GLY A 468 18.81 0.99 -17.94
CA GLY A 468 17.35 0.99 -17.98
C GLY A 468 16.70 1.55 -16.72
N HIS A 469 17.27 1.28 -15.55
CA HIS A 469 16.78 1.83 -14.28
C HIS A 469 17.00 3.34 -14.19
N ILE A 470 18.15 3.84 -14.66
CA ILE A 470 18.48 5.26 -14.68
C ILE A 470 17.53 6.02 -15.63
N LEU A 471 17.30 5.49 -16.83
CA LEU A 471 16.38 6.09 -17.80
C LEU A 471 14.92 6.03 -17.32
N TRP A 472 14.51 4.94 -16.67
CA TRP A 472 13.21 4.88 -16.02
C TRP A 472 13.07 5.94 -14.93
N ILE A 473 14.08 6.10 -14.05
CA ILE A 473 14.08 7.17 -13.04
C ILE A 473 13.99 8.56 -13.69
N TYR A 474 14.68 8.79 -14.80
CA TYR A 474 14.59 10.02 -15.57
C TYR A 474 13.16 10.25 -16.06
N ASN A 475 12.50 9.25 -16.65
CA ASN A 475 11.09 9.38 -17.07
C ASN A 475 10.18 9.76 -15.90
N ILE A 476 10.29 9.05 -14.78
CA ILE A 476 9.44 9.31 -13.61
C ILE A 476 9.69 10.70 -13.01
N LEU A 477 10.94 11.15 -12.98
CA LEU A 477 11.29 12.47 -12.48
C LEU A 477 10.77 13.58 -13.40
N THR A 478 10.98 13.44 -14.70
CA THR A 478 10.66 14.47 -15.70
C THR A 478 9.15 14.60 -15.89
N ILE A 479 8.44 13.49 -16.06
CA ILE A 479 7.00 13.50 -16.34
C ILE A 479 6.21 13.85 -15.07
N TYR A 480 6.52 13.19 -13.96
CA TYR A 480 5.68 13.20 -12.76
C TYR A 480 6.27 14.05 -11.62
N GLY A 481 7.48 14.61 -11.75
CA GLY A 481 8.10 15.41 -10.69
C GLY A 481 8.36 14.64 -9.38
N MET A 482 8.43 13.31 -9.43
CA MET A 482 8.49 12.45 -8.24
C MET A 482 9.91 12.35 -7.65
N TYR A 483 10.54 13.49 -7.34
CA TYR A 483 11.93 13.57 -6.90
C TYR A 483 12.26 12.67 -5.71
N ASP A 484 11.47 12.72 -4.63
CA ASP A 484 11.74 11.91 -3.44
C ASP A 484 11.64 10.41 -3.71
N PHE A 485 10.76 10.00 -4.63
CA PHE A 485 10.66 8.59 -5.04
C PHE A 485 11.87 8.20 -5.88
N CYS A 486 12.19 9.00 -6.90
CA CYS A 486 13.35 8.81 -7.77
C CYS A 486 14.67 8.75 -6.99
N ARG A 487 14.88 9.66 -6.03
CA ARG A 487 16.07 9.66 -5.16
C ARG A 487 16.20 8.35 -4.39
N ASP A 488 15.13 7.89 -3.75
CA ASP A 488 15.15 6.63 -3.01
C ASP A 488 15.41 5.43 -3.94
N ARG A 489 14.85 5.44 -5.15
CA ARG A 489 15.10 4.40 -6.17
C ARG A 489 16.50 4.41 -6.72
N TYR A 490 17.11 5.58 -6.86
CA TYR A 490 18.49 5.74 -7.28
C TYR A 490 19.45 5.20 -6.22
N VAL A 491 19.25 5.59 -4.95
CA VAL A 491 20.09 5.14 -3.82
C VAL A 491 19.95 3.63 -3.61
N CYS A 492 18.74 3.08 -3.64
CA CYS A 492 18.53 1.63 -3.48
C CYS A 492 19.01 0.82 -4.70
N GLY A 493 19.03 1.39 -5.90
CA GLY A 493 19.48 0.69 -7.12
C GLY A 493 20.99 0.62 -7.28
N MET A 494 21.75 1.48 -6.61
CA MET A 494 23.22 1.49 -6.65
C MET A 494 23.89 0.65 -5.54
N LEU A 495 23.10 0.04 -4.65
CA LEU A 495 23.64 -0.89 -3.66
C LEU A 495 23.55 -2.31 -4.24
N PRO A 496 24.68 -3.02 -4.42
CA PRO A 496 24.63 -4.43 -4.77
C PRO A 496 23.92 -5.16 -3.62
N PHE A 497 22.84 -5.87 -3.95
CA PHE A 497 22.15 -6.78 -3.03
C PHE A 497 22.92 -8.09 -2.89
#